data_AF-A0A8H5J4U8-F1
#
_entry.id   AF-A0A8H5J4U8-F1
#
_cell.length_a   1.000
_cell.length_b   1.000
_cell.length_c   1.000
_cell.angle_alpha   90.00
_cell.angle_beta   90.00
_cell.angle_gamma   90.00
#
_symmetry.space_group_name_H-M   'P 1'
#
loop_
_entity.id
_entity.type
_entity.pdbx_description
1 polymer ?
#
loop_
_entity_poly.entity_id
_entity_poly.type
_entity_poly.pdbx_seq_one_letter_code
_entity_poly.pdbx_strand_id
1 'polypeptide(L)'
;MTTQVPALTTTFTPAKSCFQYYKYRYTGDELTCLEGGTGAPSACTYMQLGPSGSDANCFPSSLELDSTFYYSPGICPNGYEVACSSTVGGETRATCCPSSFSCQTETGWPWYSTDLCTIAIPRTVEVIVSESVVGGDWKRTTVSGAAANAIGIPIRWHFSDFASTTTGARTSATGTATETVSSSTDTSSSDSSSDSGGLSTGAKAGIGAGVGVAALVGIAALGWFVLRARRAKQANIAAAAGEEEAKEPQMQPQLHPWELDSYEAMIPAELPSDSRTNLTLWAHHQHQKRYSKVMSKTIVIIGVTGAQGGSVAQTFLQLPGWNVRGITRNPEGESAKRLKSEGVEIVQGDLDDKESLIRAFQGAHVIFSNTDFFAHLQQAMAQPDITKNRTALEYAYDREVGQGIRIAEAAADPSVIKTLERFVMSTLSHATKWSGGKYKAVYHFDSKAAMIKATEERFPGVAARMSTVTIGHYVTVWKLFDKLAPKLQPDGSYLVSRNTPPDFKMPFIVTERDTGGFVKALVDLPPNKHIMGVSEEMTLPEWVEIWGRVNGVRAAYKEISRDELFEGVPEDFSKEIGDGFDYFHEFGLTGGDPAILHADQLGVKVPVTSMEEYIRSEDWSAVIQ
;
A
#
# COMPACT_ATOMS: atom_id res chain seq x y z
N MET A 1 -17.05 -44.64 -1.11
CA MET A 1 -17.91 -43.45 -0.96
C MET A 1 -17.12 -42.29 -1.53
N THR A 2 -17.50 -41.81 -2.70
CA THR A 2 -16.90 -40.64 -3.35
C THR A 2 -17.28 -39.39 -2.56
N THR A 3 -16.39 -38.90 -1.71
CA THR A 3 -16.51 -37.59 -1.06
C THR A 3 -16.39 -36.53 -2.14
N GLN A 4 -17.53 -35.99 -2.55
CA GLN A 4 -17.57 -34.86 -3.47
C GLN A 4 -16.94 -33.65 -2.77
N VAL A 5 -15.89 -33.07 -3.35
CA VAL A 5 -15.24 -31.86 -2.85
C VAL A 5 -16.29 -30.73 -2.82
N PRO A 6 -16.51 -30.05 -1.68
CA PRO A 6 -17.50 -29.01 -1.58
C PRO A 6 -17.06 -27.76 -2.38
N ALA A 7 -18.02 -27.08 -2.99
CA ALA A 7 -17.78 -25.81 -3.68
C ALA A 7 -18.16 -24.64 -2.77
N LEU A 8 -17.37 -23.57 -2.81
CA LEU A 8 -17.66 -22.30 -2.14
C LEU A 8 -17.67 -21.20 -3.20
N THR A 9 -18.74 -21.15 -4.00
CA THR A 9 -18.87 -20.26 -5.15
C THR A 9 -19.57 -18.94 -4.85
N THR A 10 -20.10 -18.80 -3.63
CA THR A 10 -20.72 -17.58 -3.12
C THR A 10 -20.05 -17.17 -1.83
N THR A 11 -19.86 -15.86 -1.63
CA THR A 11 -19.16 -15.35 -0.45
C THR A 11 -19.96 -15.63 0.83
N PHE A 12 -19.49 -16.59 1.63
CA PHE A 12 -19.97 -16.78 3.00
C PHE A 12 -19.63 -15.55 3.84
N THR A 13 -20.53 -15.10 4.71
CA THR A 13 -20.30 -13.92 5.57
C THR A 13 -20.35 -14.33 7.04
N PRO A 14 -19.20 -14.44 7.71
CA PRO A 14 -19.14 -14.76 9.14
C PRO A 14 -19.84 -13.71 10.00
N ALA A 15 -20.44 -14.12 11.11
CA ALA A 15 -20.98 -13.18 12.09
C ALA A 15 -19.88 -12.33 12.74
N LYS A 16 -20.21 -11.11 13.19
CA LYS A 16 -19.22 -10.21 13.83
C LYS A 16 -18.55 -10.81 15.08
N SER A 17 -19.26 -11.67 15.81
CA SER A 17 -18.74 -12.39 16.98
C SER A 17 -17.58 -13.33 16.65
N CYS A 18 -17.42 -13.72 15.38
CA CYS A 18 -16.37 -14.61 14.92
C CYS A 18 -14.99 -13.97 14.88
N PHE A 19 -14.91 -12.63 14.99
CA PHE A 19 -13.67 -11.87 14.99
C PHE A 19 -13.27 -11.41 16.41
N GLN A 20 -13.56 -12.23 17.41
CA GLN A 20 -13.13 -12.03 18.80
C GLN A 20 -11.95 -12.95 19.13
N TYR A 21 -11.01 -12.47 19.95
CA TYR A 21 -9.88 -13.29 20.39
C TYR A 21 -10.24 -14.15 21.60
N TYR A 22 -9.87 -15.42 21.52
CA TYR A 22 -10.02 -16.41 22.58
C TYR A 22 -8.65 -16.94 22.99
N LYS A 23 -8.47 -17.25 24.27
CA LYS A 23 -7.31 -18.00 24.77
C LYS A 23 -7.72 -19.43 25.10
N TYR A 24 -7.19 -20.38 24.35
CA TYR A 24 -7.44 -21.81 24.51
C TYR A 24 -6.33 -22.48 25.29
N ARG A 25 -6.69 -23.53 26.03
CA ARG A 25 -5.76 -24.44 26.71
C ARG A 25 -5.65 -25.71 25.89
N TYR A 26 -4.44 -26.07 25.50
CA TYR A 26 -4.14 -27.33 24.85
C TYR A 26 -4.13 -28.45 25.90
N THR A 27 -4.80 -29.56 25.57
CA THR A 27 -5.03 -30.70 26.48
C THR A 27 -4.45 -32.01 25.96
N GLY A 28 -3.62 -31.98 24.92
CA GLY A 28 -2.96 -33.17 24.40
C GLY A 28 -1.66 -33.52 25.16
N ASP A 29 -1.28 -34.78 25.11
CA ASP A 29 -0.12 -35.32 25.83
C ASP A 29 1.22 -35.11 25.09
N GLU A 30 1.18 -34.56 23.87
CA GLU A 30 2.33 -34.48 22.95
C GLU A 30 3.28 -33.30 23.25
N LEU A 31 2.88 -32.35 24.10
CA LEU A 31 3.68 -31.17 24.41
C LEU A 31 3.68 -30.79 25.89
N THR A 32 4.87 -30.55 26.44
CA THR A 32 5.08 -29.90 27.73
C THR A 32 5.51 -28.45 27.53
N CYS A 33 4.72 -27.49 28.02
CA CYS A 33 5.10 -26.08 28.07
C CYS A 33 5.83 -25.77 29.38
N LEU A 34 6.91 -24.99 29.31
CA LEU A 34 7.67 -24.51 30.46
C LEU A 34 7.39 -23.00 30.61
N GLU A 35 6.78 -22.60 31.73
CA GLU A 35 6.83 -21.20 32.16
C GLU A 35 7.18 -21.11 33.65
N GLY A 36 8.08 -20.18 33.98
CA GLY A 36 8.24 -19.65 35.34
C GLY A 36 8.94 -20.55 36.35
N GLY A 37 10.26 -20.76 36.21
CA GLY A 37 11.21 -20.93 37.33
C GLY A 37 11.02 -22.05 38.37
N THR A 38 9.99 -22.90 38.29
CA THR A 38 9.64 -23.85 39.36
C THR A 38 9.44 -25.29 38.90
N GLY A 39 9.65 -25.60 37.62
CA GLY A 39 9.81 -26.97 37.14
C GLY A 39 8.56 -27.88 37.18
N ALA A 40 7.35 -27.32 37.35
CA ALA A 40 6.11 -28.09 37.19
C ALA A 40 5.62 -28.03 35.72
N PRO A 41 5.14 -29.15 35.13
CA PRO A 41 4.61 -29.16 33.76
C PRO A 41 3.31 -28.34 33.71
N SER A 42 3.31 -27.22 32.98
CA SER A 42 2.12 -26.42 32.75
C SER A 42 1.46 -26.79 31.42
N ALA A 43 0.13 -26.69 31.37
CA ALA A 43 -0.62 -26.88 30.15
C ALA A 43 -0.36 -25.73 29.17
N CYS A 44 -0.10 -26.06 27.91
CA CYS A 44 0.11 -25.07 26.87
C CYS A 44 -1.17 -24.24 26.64
N THR A 45 -1.04 -22.94 26.46
CA THR A 45 -2.15 -22.09 26.04
C THR A 45 -1.77 -21.32 24.78
N TYR A 46 -2.74 -21.13 23.89
CA TYR A 46 -2.55 -20.38 22.65
C TYR A 46 -3.73 -19.44 22.43
N MET A 47 -3.50 -18.34 21.70
CA MET A 47 -4.56 -17.41 21.32
C MET A 47 -5.04 -17.70 19.90
N GLN A 48 -6.34 -17.55 19.70
CA GLN A 48 -6.97 -17.77 18.40
C GLN A 48 -8.09 -16.75 18.17
N LEU A 49 -8.25 -16.29 16.93
CA LEU A 49 -9.39 -15.48 16.49
C LEU A 49 -10.55 -16.41 16.13
N GLY A 50 -11.70 -16.17 16.75
CA GLY A 50 -12.91 -16.95 16.56
C GLY A 50 -12.93 -18.28 17.34
N PRO A 51 -14.04 -19.03 17.25
CA PRO A 51 -14.19 -20.29 17.96
C PRO A 51 -13.26 -21.38 17.43
N SER A 52 -12.85 -22.30 18.30
CA SER A 52 -12.05 -23.49 17.96
C SER A 52 -12.91 -24.53 17.22
N GLY A 53 -13.25 -24.26 15.96
CA GLY A 53 -14.02 -25.15 15.08
C GLY A 53 -15.50 -25.31 15.45
N SER A 54 -16.30 -25.84 14.51
CA SER A 54 -17.72 -26.22 14.63
C SER A 54 -18.80 -25.12 14.71
N ASP A 55 -18.47 -23.83 14.74
CA ASP A 55 -19.48 -22.76 14.70
C ASP A 55 -19.93 -22.44 13.27
N ALA A 56 -21.15 -22.86 12.92
CA ALA A 56 -21.78 -22.65 11.63
C ALA A 56 -22.05 -21.16 11.30
N ASN A 57 -21.98 -20.25 12.28
CA ASN A 57 -22.05 -18.81 12.05
C ASN A 57 -20.70 -18.19 11.69
N CYS A 58 -19.60 -18.90 11.96
CA CYS A 58 -18.24 -18.40 11.76
C CYS A 58 -17.54 -19.01 10.56
N PHE A 59 -17.95 -20.21 10.14
CA PHE A 59 -17.31 -20.92 9.05
C PHE A 59 -18.34 -21.46 8.04
N PRO A 60 -17.98 -21.55 6.75
CA PRO A 60 -18.87 -22.12 5.75
C PRO A 60 -19.25 -23.57 6.10
N SER A 61 -20.49 -23.95 5.80
CA SER A 61 -20.97 -25.33 5.98
C SER A 61 -20.07 -26.29 5.23
N SER A 62 -19.75 -27.45 5.82
CA SER A 62 -18.83 -28.49 5.32
C SER A 62 -17.34 -28.27 5.55
N LEU A 63 -16.92 -27.21 6.26
CA LEU A 63 -15.51 -27.05 6.63
C LEU A 63 -15.07 -28.20 7.54
N GLU A 64 -14.07 -28.96 7.08
CA GLU A 64 -13.37 -29.97 7.88
C GLU A 64 -11.99 -29.43 8.27
N LEU A 65 -11.64 -29.55 9.55
CA LEU A 65 -10.37 -29.04 10.10
C LEU A 65 -9.25 -30.08 9.96
N ASP A 66 -9.11 -30.64 8.77
CA ASP A 66 -8.02 -31.54 8.41
C ASP A 66 -7.07 -30.88 7.41
N SER A 67 -5.82 -31.34 7.36
CA SER A 67 -4.76 -30.75 6.53
C SER A 67 -4.93 -31.01 5.02
N THR A 68 -5.94 -31.79 4.62
CA THR A 68 -6.21 -32.18 3.24
C THR A 68 -7.48 -31.57 2.66
N PHE A 69 -8.35 -30.99 3.49
CA PHE A 69 -9.62 -30.38 3.10
C PHE A 69 -9.42 -29.10 2.27
N TYR A 70 -10.29 -28.88 1.28
CA TYR A 70 -10.38 -27.64 0.53
C TYR A 70 -11.73 -27.49 -0.17
N TYR A 71 -12.12 -26.24 -0.45
CA TYR A 71 -13.25 -25.94 -1.35
C TYR A 71 -12.79 -25.84 -2.80
N SER A 72 -13.53 -26.42 -3.75
CA SER A 72 -13.25 -26.29 -5.19
C SER A 72 -14.50 -26.37 -6.07
N PRO A 73 -14.78 -25.35 -6.91
CA PRO A 73 -14.16 -24.03 -6.90
C PRO A 73 -14.48 -23.28 -5.60
N GLY A 74 -13.50 -22.56 -5.06
CA GLY A 74 -13.65 -21.82 -3.81
C GLY A 74 -13.29 -20.34 -3.94
N ILE A 75 -14.05 -19.48 -3.29
CA ILE A 75 -13.74 -18.05 -3.07
C ILE A 75 -13.68 -17.76 -1.57
N CYS A 76 -12.85 -16.81 -1.15
CA CYS A 76 -12.73 -16.49 0.27
C CYS A 76 -14.05 -15.91 0.85
N PRO A 77 -14.40 -16.25 2.10
CA PRO A 77 -15.47 -15.58 2.82
C PRO A 77 -15.23 -14.08 3.03
N ASN A 78 -16.28 -13.35 3.37
CA ASN A 78 -16.20 -11.95 3.71
C ASN A 78 -15.34 -11.74 4.98
N GLY A 79 -14.45 -10.75 4.96
CA GLY A 79 -13.47 -10.53 6.02
C GLY A 79 -12.30 -11.52 6.02
N TYR A 80 -12.18 -12.36 4.99
CA TYR A 80 -11.04 -13.21 4.72
C TYR A 80 -10.39 -12.83 3.38
N GLU A 81 -9.07 -12.93 3.31
CA GLU A 81 -8.26 -12.66 2.13
C GLU A 81 -7.35 -13.84 1.82
N VAL A 82 -6.96 -14.00 0.54
CA VAL A 82 -5.95 -15.00 0.16
C VAL A 82 -4.62 -14.58 0.77
N ALA A 83 -4.21 -15.27 1.83
CA ALA A 83 -2.96 -14.97 2.55
C ALA A 83 -1.74 -15.68 1.94
N CYS A 84 -1.97 -16.80 1.25
CA CYS A 84 -0.95 -17.46 0.45
C CYS A 84 -1.63 -18.27 -0.66
N SER A 85 -0.93 -18.39 -1.80
CA SER A 85 -1.40 -19.18 -2.93
C SER A 85 -0.25 -19.77 -3.73
N SER A 86 -0.53 -20.85 -4.44
CA SER A 86 0.37 -21.48 -5.41
C SER A 86 -0.46 -21.96 -6.60
N THR A 87 0.15 -22.04 -7.79
CA THR A 87 -0.52 -22.57 -8.98
C THR A 87 0.15 -23.87 -9.39
N VAL A 88 -0.63 -24.95 -9.47
CA VAL A 88 -0.15 -26.28 -9.84
C VAL A 88 -1.03 -26.81 -10.97
N GLY A 89 -0.47 -26.93 -12.17
CA GLY A 89 -1.20 -27.49 -13.33
C GLY A 89 -2.39 -26.65 -13.79
N GLY A 90 -2.35 -25.32 -13.62
CA GLY A 90 -3.44 -24.40 -13.98
C GLY A 90 -4.52 -24.22 -12.90
N GLU A 91 -4.50 -25.05 -11.86
CA GLU A 91 -5.31 -24.90 -10.65
C GLU A 91 -4.58 -23.99 -9.65
N THR A 92 -5.22 -22.91 -9.23
CA THR A 92 -4.76 -22.10 -8.11
C THR A 92 -5.19 -22.76 -6.81
N ARG A 93 -4.26 -22.93 -5.87
CA ARG A 93 -4.47 -23.43 -4.52
C ARG A 93 -4.12 -22.33 -3.54
N ALA A 94 -5.05 -21.92 -2.69
CA ALA A 94 -4.86 -20.80 -1.79
C ALA A 94 -5.44 -21.08 -0.40
N THR A 95 -4.93 -20.37 0.60
CA THR A 95 -5.48 -20.35 1.96
C THR A 95 -6.06 -18.97 2.23
N CYS A 96 -7.35 -18.92 2.52
CA CYS A 96 -8.01 -17.70 2.98
C CYS A 96 -7.81 -17.55 4.48
N CYS A 97 -7.26 -16.42 4.92
CA CYS A 97 -7.12 -16.06 6.33
C CYS A 97 -7.94 -14.82 6.65
N PRO A 98 -8.37 -14.60 7.92
CA PRO A 98 -8.98 -13.33 8.30
C PRO A 98 -8.09 -12.15 7.88
N SER A 99 -8.68 -11.05 7.43
CA SER A 99 -7.91 -9.87 6.98
C SER A 99 -6.87 -9.47 8.04
N SER A 100 -5.64 -9.20 7.59
CA SER A 100 -4.43 -8.94 8.41
C SER A 100 -3.70 -10.17 8.97
N PHE A 101 -4.23 -11.39 8.83
CA PHE A 101 -3.50 -12.62 9.18
C PHE A 101 -2.68 -13.10 7.98
N SER A 102 -1.50 -13.66 8.27
CA SER A 102 -0.63 -14.30 7.28
C SER A 102 -0.76 -15.81 7.35
N CYS A 103 -0.37 -16.53 6.30
CA CYS A 103 -0.31 -17.99 6.36
C CYS A 103 0.74 -18.46 7.36
N GLN A 104 0.36 -19.44 8.18
CA GLN A 104 1.27 -20.12 9.08
C GLN A 104 2.20 -21.06 8.29
N THR A 105 3.51 -20.96 8.55
CA THR A 105 4.55 -21.77 7.88
C THR A 105 5.30 -22.70 8.84
N GLU A 106 5.06 -22.56 10.14
CA GLU A 106 5.63 -23.42 11.17
C GLU A 106 4.78 -24.68 11.38
N THR A 107 5.44 -25.79 11.73
CA THR A 107 4.78 -27.07 12.07
C THR A 107 5.09 -27.53 13.50
N GLY A 108 5.78 -26.70 14.28
CA GLY A 108 6.26 -27.05 15.62
C GLY A 108 5.19 -27.11 16.70
N TRP A 109 3.95 -26.71 16.40
CA TRP A 109 2.83 -26.70 17.34
C TRP A 109 1.62 -27.44 16.75
N PRO A 110 0.91 -28.27 17.53
CA PRO A 110 -0.18 -29.11 17.04
C PRO A 110 -1.32 -28.35 16.34
N TRP A 111 -1.67 -27.16 16.84
CA TRP A 111 -2.75 -26.33 16.31
C TRP A 111 -2.40 -25.65 14.99
N TYR A 112 -1.14 -25.57 14.55
CA TYR A 112 -0.80 -24.96 13.24
C TYR A 112 -1.28 -25.77 12.04
N SER A 113 -1.54 -27.07 12.25
CA SER A 113 -2.11 -27.92 11.21
C SER A 113 -3.59 -27.62 10.93
N THR A 114 -4.30 -27.01 11.88
CA THR A 114 -5.71 -26.60 11.78
C THR A 114 -5.84 -25.08 11.63
N ASP A 115 -5.04 -24.33 12.37
CA ASP A 115 -4.97 -22.88 12.38
C ASP A 115 -3.90 -22.41 11.40
N LEU A 116 -4.23 -22.53 10.12
CA LEU A 116 -3.36 -22.21 8.99
C LEU A 116 -3.00 -20.72 8.87
N CYS A 117 -3.45 -19.89 9.81
CA CYS A 117 -3.30 -18.44 9.79
C CYS A 117 -2.73 -17.94 11.11
N THR A 118 -1.84 -16.95 11.05
CA THR A 118 -1.18 -16.38 12.24
C THR A 118 -1.01 -14.87 12.11
N ILE A 119 -0.94 -14.18 13.26
CA ILE A 119 -0.68 -12.74 13.36
C ILE A 119 0.14 -12.43 14.61
N ALA A 120 1.03 -11.46 14.51
CA ALA A 120 1.66 -10.81 15.66
C ALA A 120 0.88 -9.53 16.00
N ILE A 121 0.42 -9.42 17.24
CA ILE A 121 -0.40 -8.31 17.73
C ILE A 121 0.48 -7.40 18.60
N PRO A 122 0.89 -6.22 18.10
CA PRO A 122 1.81 -5.33 18.82
C PRO A 122 1.12 -4.48 19.89
N ARG A 123 -0.22 -4.51 19.96
CA ARG A 123 -1.03 -3.69 20.87
C ARG A 123 -1.75 -4.55 21.90
N THR A 124 -2.28 -3.89 22.91
CA THR A 124 -3.20 -4.52 23.86
C THR A 124 -4.50 -4.90 23.15
N VAL A 125 -4.83 -6.18 23.18
CA VAL A 125 -6.10 -6.70 22.68
C VAL A 125 -6.92 -7.29 23.80
N GLU A 126 -8.23 -7.16 23.66
CA GLU A 126 -9.17 -7.81 24.54
C GLU A 126 -9.33 -9.28 24.14
N VAL A 127 -9.19 -10.16 25.11
CA VAL A 127 -9.19 -11.61 24.95
C VAL A 127 -10.19 -12.22 25.91
N ILE A 128 -10.96 -13.15 25.38
CA ILE A 128 -11.91 -13.95 26.14
C ILE A 128 -11.18 -15.19 26.63
N VAL A 129 -11.06 -15.35 27.95
CA VAL A 129 -10.30 -16.42 28.61
C VAL A 129 -11.26 -17.28 29.42
N SER A 130 -11.14 -18.60 29.28
CA SER A 130 -11.82 -19.56 30.16
C SER A 130 -10.77 -20.18 31.09
N GLU A 131 -11.07 -20.21 32.40
CA GLU A 131 -10.25 -20.95 33.39
C GLU A 131 -10.53 -22.46 33.37
N SER A 132 -11.57 -22.92 32.65
CA SER A 132 -11.93 -24.34 32.53
C SER A 132 -11.94 -24.85 31.09
N VAL A 133 -11.59 -26.13 30.94
CA VAL A 133 -11.53 -26.83 29.66
C VAL A 133 -12.95 -27.04 29.15
N VAL A 134 -13.34 -26.25 28.14
CA VAL A 134 -14.59 -26.35 27.36
C VAL A 134 -15.87 -26.17 28.18
N GLY A 135 -16.42 -24.95 28.16
CA GLY A 135 -17.80 -24.66 28.60
C GLY A 135 -17.98 -23.95 29.95
N GLY A 136 -16.93 -23.37 30.54
CA GLY A 136 -17.03 -22.55 31.76
C GLY A 136 -17.17 -21.04 31.53
N ASP A 137 -17.36 -20.30 32.62
CA ASP A 137 -17.53 -18.84 32.62
C ASP A 137 -16.36 -18.12 31.95
N TRP A 138 -16.64 -17.52 30.80
CA TRP A 138 -15.67 -16.75 30.04
C TRP A 138 -15.46 -15.38 30.69
N LYS A 139 -14.22 -15.08 31.06
CA LYS A 139 -13.82 -13.76 31.57
C LYS A 139 -13.11 -12.98 30.47
N ARG A 140 -13.40 -11.69 30.38
CA ARG A 140 -12.79 -10.75 29.45
C ARG A 140 -11.56 -10.14 30.13
N THR A 141 -10.39 -10.28 29.51
CA THR A 141 -9.13 -9.68 29.98
C THR A 141 -8.43 -9.00 28.82
N THR A 142 -7.40 -8.20 29.11
CA THR A 142 -6.54 -7.60 28.09
C THR A 142 -5.17 -8.27 28.10
N VAL A 143 -4.58 -8.47 26.91
CA VAL A 143 -3.24 -9.04 26.73
C VAL A 143 -2.44 -8.11 25.81
N SER A 144 -1.23 -7.75 26.23
CA SER A 144 -0.29 -6.92 25.45
C SER A 144 0.79 -7.78 24.79
N GLY A 145 1.06 -7.57 23.51
CA GLY A 145 2.19 -8.20 22.81
C GLY A 145 2.00 -9.70 22.57
N ALA A 146 0.90 -10.09 21.95
CA ALA A 146 0.53 -11.49 21.74
C ALA A 146 0.70 -11.97 20.30
N ALA A 147 0.94 -13.27 20.10
CA ALA A 147 0.70 -13.93 18.82
C ALA A 147 -0.65 -14.63 18.87
N ALA A 148 -1.45 -14.52 17.81
CA ALA A 148 -2.74 -15.19 17.70
C ALA A 148 -2.83 -15.97 16.39
N ASN A 149 -3.59 -17.06 16.42
CA ASN A 149 -3.83 -17.92 15.27
C ASN A 149 -5.27 -17.75 14.78
N ALA A 150 -5.60 -18.29 13.62
CA ALA A 150 -6.96 -18.39 13.14
C ALA A 150 -7.11 -19.60 12.22
N ILE A 151 -8.32 -20.13 12.15
CA ILE A 151 -8.66 -21.17 11.18
C ILE A 151 -8.56 -20.57 9.78
N GLY A 152 -7.71 -21.16 8.94
CA GLY A 152 -7.64 -20.82 7.53
C GLY A 152 -8.60 -21.68 6.72
N ILE A 153 -9.08 -21.13 5.60
CA ILE A 153 -10.02 -21.79 4.70
C ILE A 153 -9.30 -22.10 3.39
N PRO A 154 -8.89 -23.36 3.15
CA PRO A 154 -8.25 -23.72 1.91
C PRO A 154 -9.26 -23.70 0.76
N ILE A 155 -8.92 -23.02 -0.33
CA ILE A 155 -9.71 -22.93 -1.54
C ILE A 155 -8.86 -23.30 -2.75
N ARG A 156 -9.49 -23.83 -3.79
CA ARG A 156 -8.88 -24.09 -5.09
C ARG A 156 -9.80 -23.68 -6.21
N TRP A 157 -9.25 -23.21 -7.32
CA TRP A 157 -10.04 -22.92 -8.52
C TRP A 157 -9.17 -22.92 -9.78
N HIS A 158 -9.82 -23.17 -10.91
CA HIS A 158 -9.30 -22.89 -12.24
C HIS A 158 -9.92 -21.60 -12.79
N PHE A 159 -9.22 -20.89 -13.68
CA PHE A 159 -9.73 -19.65 -14.28
C PHE A 159 -11.08 -19.83 -15.01
N SER A 160 -11.34 -21.02 -15.56
CA SER A 160 -12.61 -21.36 -16.21
C SER A 160 -13.78 -21.52 -15.25
N ASP A 161 -13.54 -21.73 -13.95
CA ASP A 161 -14.58 -22.09 -12.99
C ASP A 161 -15.52 -20.93 -12.68
N PHE A 162 -15.08 -19.70 -12.95
CA PHE A 162 -15.85 -18.47 -12.74
C PHE A 162 -16.20 -17.75 -14.04
N ALA A 163 -15.87 -18.33 -15.20
CA ALA A 163 -16.28 -17.80 -16.49
C ALA A 163 -17.79 -18.03 -16.67
N SER A 164 -18.60 -17.04 -16.30
CA SER A 164 -20.03 -17.09 -16.59
C SER A 164 -20.27 -17.15 -18.09
N THR A 165 -21.07 -18.14 -18.45
CA THR A 165 -21.48 -18.51 -19.80
C THR A 165 -22.26 -17.35 -20.42
N THR A 166 -21.62 -16.56 -21.28
CA THR A 166 -22.35 -15.73 -22.24
C THR A 166 -23.05 -16.69 -23.21
N THR A 167 -24.31 -17.01 -22.89
CA THR A 167 -25.19 -17.75 -23.80
C THR A 167 -25.54 -16.82 -24.94
N GLY A 168 -24.68 -16.79 -25.97
CA GLY A 168 -24.91 -16.14 -27.25
C GLY A 168 -25.41 -17.16 -28.26
N ALA A 169 -26.65 -16.96 -28.70
CA ALA A 169 -27.42 -17.82 -29.57
C ALA A 169 -26.68 -18.29 -30.83
N ARG A 170 -26.91 -19.56 -31.18
CA ARG A 170 -26.73 -20.11 -32.53
C ARG A 170 -27.52 -19.27 -33.53
N THR A 171 -26.86 -18.81 -34.58
CA THR A 171 -27.51 -18.64 -35.89
C THR A 171 -26.56 -19.08 -36.98
N SER A 172 -27.01 -20.09 -37.71
CA SER A 172 -26.39 -20.71 -38.86
C SER A 172 -26.20 -19.72 -40.02
N ALA A 173 -25.08 -19.82 -40.71
CA ALA A 173 -24.99 -19.46 -42.12
C ALA A 173 -23.99 -20.38 -42.83
N THR A 174 -24.58 -21.30 -43.58
CA THR A 174 -24.00 -22.18 -44.58
C THR A 174 -23.36 -21.37 -45.71
N GLY A 175 -22.21 -21.79 -46.24
CA GLY A 175 -21.61 -21.19 -47.43
C GLY A 175 -20.35 -21.91 -47.91
N THR A 176 -20.56 -22.98 -48.66
CA THR A 176 -19.56 -23.78 -49.39
C THR A 176 -19.04 -23.06 -50.64
N ALA A 177 -17.73 -23.17 -50.94
CA ALA A 177 -17.08 -23.37 -52.26
C ALA A 177 -15.60 -22.92 -52.18
N THR A 178 -14.61 -23.82 -52.20
CA THR A 178 -13.99 -24.56 -53.33
C THR A 178 -12.94 -23.76 -54.12
N GLU A 179 -11.73 -24.31 -54.05
CA GLU A 179 -10.50 -24.26 -54.87
C GLU A 179 -10.50 -23.53 -56.23
N THR A 180 -9.32 -22.99 -56.62
CA THR A 180 -8.48 -23.40 -57.80
C THR A 180 -7.40 -22.32 -58.06
N VAL A 181 -6.11 -22.55 -57.76
CA VAL A 181 -4.94 -22.95 -58.61
C VAL A 181 -4.40 -21.90 -59.62
N SER A 182 -3.06 -21.77 -59.60
CA SER A 182 -2.08 -21.34 -60.64
C SER A 182 -1.32 -20.06 -60.24
N SER A 183 -0.01 -19.98 -59.97
CA SER A 183 1.25 -20.63 -60.39
C SER A 183 2.12 -19.65 -61.21
N SER A 184 3.33 -19.36 -60.74
CA SER A 184 4.52 -19.21 -61.58
C SER A 184 5.81 -19.29 -60.73
N THR A 185 6.43 -20.46 -60.84
CA THR A 185 7.86 -20.86 -60.92
C THR A 185 8.84 -19.71 -61.22
N ASP A 186 10.06 -19.61 -60.67
CA ASP A 186 11.25 -20.48 -60.86
C ASP A 186 12.16 -20.54 -59.60
N THR A 187 12.58 -21.70 -59.05
CA THR A 187 13.66 -22.64 -59.43
C THR A 187 15.05 -21.97 -59.55
N SER A 188 16.08 -22.23 -58.72
CA SER A 188 16.84 -23.49 -58.52
C SER A 188 17.94 -23.20 -57.45
N SER A 189 17.99 -23.93 -56.32
CA SER A 189 18.76 -25.16 -56.00
C SER A 189 20.28 -24.95 -55.84
N SER A 190 21.04 -25.59 -54.94
CA SER A 190 20.86 -26.54 -53.82
C SER A 190 22.25 -26.70 -53.17
N ASP A 191 22.37 -26.97 -51.86
CA ASP A 191 22.80 -28.24 -51.22
C ASP A 191 23.85 -27.85 -50.15
N SER A 192 24.11 -28.48 -49.00
CA SER A 192 23.67 -29.65 -48.23
C SER A 192 24.31 -29.43 -46.83
N SER A 193 23.84 -29.84 -45.66
CA SER A 193 23.72 -31.19 -45.10
C SER A 193 23.54 -31.05 -43.57
N SER A 194 22.94 -32.06 -42.96
CA SER A 194 22.58 -32.25 -41.54
C SER A 194 23.76 -32.31 -40.56
N ASP A 195 23.59 -31.84 -39.31
CA ASP A 195 23.71 -32.73 -38.14
C ASP A 195 23.20 -32.13 -36.80
N SER A 196 22.65 -33.03 -35.99
CA SER A 196 22.18 -32.84 -34.62
C SER A 196 23.29 -33.12 -33.59
N GLY A 197 23.47 -32.26 -32.59
CA GLY A 197 24.45 -32.45 -31.52
C GLY A 197 23.90 -32.14 -30.12
N GLY A 198 23.40 -33.17 -29.43
CA GLY A 198 23.07 -33.13 -28.01
C GLY A 198 24.31 -33.22 -27.11
N LEU A 199 24.27 -32.57 -25.95
CA LEU A 199 25.35 -32.55 -24.96
C LEU A 199 25.57 -33.92 -24.29
N SER A 200 26.84 -34.28 -24.16
CA SER A 200 27.35 -35.53 -23.58
C SER A 200 27.11 -35.66 -22.07
N THR A 201 26.82 -36.89 -21.65
CA THR A 201 26.56 -37.37 -20.28
C THR A 201 27.68 -37.06 -19.27
N GLY A 202 28.86 -36.60 -19.71
CA GLY A 202 29.97 -36.20 -18.83
C GLY A 202 29.86 -34.79 -18.22
N ALA A 203 29.03 -33.89 -18.77
CA ALA A 203 28.89 -32.52 -18.26
C ALA A 203 27.84 -32.36 -17.13
N LYS A 204 27.00 -33.38 -16.89
CA LYS A 204 25.96 -33.36 -15.85
C LYS A 204 26.46 -33.75 -14.44
N ALA A 205 27.66 -34.32 -14.32
CA ALA A 205 28.18 -34.80 -13.04
C ALA A 205 29.04 -33.76 -12.27
N GLY A 206 29.42 -32.63 -12.89
CA GLY A 206 30.28 -31.60 -12.27
C GLY A 206 29.54 -30.47 -11.53
N ILE A 207 28.24 -30.28 -11.79
CA ILE A 207 27.44 -29.19 -11.18
C ILE A 207 26.71 -29.66 -9.91
N GLY A 208 26.65 -30.97 -9.66
CA GLY A 208 25.91 -31.57 -8.53
C GLY A 208 26.63 -31.57 -7.17
N ALA A 209 27.93 -31.27 -7.10
CA ALA A 209 28.70 -31.38 -5.84
C ALA A 209 29.21 -30.05 -5.25
N GLY A 210 29.18 -28.94 -6.01
CA GLY A 210 29.66 -27.63 -5.53
C GLY A 210 28.58 -26.76 -4.87
N VAL A 211 27.32 -26.90 -5.27
CA VAL A 211 26.21 -26.05 -4.81
C VAL A 211 25.68 -26.48 -3.42
N GLY A 212 25.82 -27.77 -3.08
CA GLY A 212 25.35 -28.30 -1.79
C GLY A 212 26.14 -27.79 -0.58
N VAL A 213 27.44 -27.55 -0.73
CA VAL A 213 28.30 -27.13 0.39
C VAL A 213 28.17 -25.63 0.66
N ALA A 214 28.00 -24.79 -0.37
CA ALA A 214 27.78 -23.35 -0.20
C ALA A 214 26.41 -23.02 0.42
N ALA A 215 25.36 -23.77 0.05
CA ALA A 215 24.03 -23.62 0.63
C ALA A 215 23.99 -24.02 2.12
N LEU A 216 24.70 -25.08 2.51
CA LEU A 216 24.78 -25.53 3.90
C LEU A 216 25.59 -24.57 4.79
N VAL A 217 26.66 -23.97 4.27
CA VAL A 217 27.43 -22.93 4.98
C VAL A 217 26.61 -21.64 5.12
N GLY A 218 25.84 -21.27 4.08
CA GLY A 218 24.91 -20.14 4.13
C GLY A 218 23.79 -20.31 5.17
N ILE A 219 23.18 -21.49 5.24
CA ILE A 219 22.12 -21.80 6.23
C ILE A 219 22.70 -21.84 7.65
N ALA A 220 23.91 -22.37 7.84
CA ALA A 220 24.58 -22.39 9.14
C ALA A 220 24.97 -20.97 9.62
N ALA A 221 25.44 -20.10 8.72
CA ALA A 221 25.74 -18.71 9.01
C ALA A 221 24.47 -17.92 9.37
N LEU A 222 23.38 -18.15 8.64
CA LEU A 222 22.06 -17.56 8.93
C LEU A 222 21.53 -18.02 10.30
N GLY A 223 21.64 -19.32 10.61
CA GLY A 223 21.27 -19.88 11.91
C GLY A 223 22.09 -19.30 13.07
N TRP A 224 23.40 -19.11 12.89
CA TRP A 224 24.27 -18.49 13.89
C TRP A 224 23.92 -17.01 14.12
N PHE A 225 23.59 -16.26 13.06
CA PHE A 225 23.18 -14.86 13.17
C PHE A 225 21.84 -14.71 13.91
N VAL A 226 20.87 -15.58 13.63
CA VAL A 226 19.58 -15.63 14.33
C VAL A 226 19.75 -15.99 15.81
N LEU A 227 20.61 -16.96 16.14
CA LEU A 227 20.88 -17.33 17.53
C LEU A 227 21.61 -16.24 18.31
N ARG A 228 22.53 -15.51 17.68
CA ARG A 228 23.21 -14.36 18.28
C ARG A 228 22.26 -13.19 18.52
N ALA A 229 21.36 -12.90 17.57
CA ALA A 229 20.32 -11.88 17.72
C ALA A 229 19.32 -12.24 18.84
N ARG A 230 18.96 -13.52 19.00
CA ARG A 230 18.09 -13.99 20.10
C ARG A 230 18.76 -13.86 21.47
N ARG A 231 20.06 -14.16 21.59
CA ARG A 231 20.81 -14.00 22.85
C ARG A 231 20.97 -12.54 23.25
N ALA A 232 21.19 -11.63 22.29
CA ALA A 232 21.21 -10.19 22.54
C ALA A 232 19.85 -9.66 23.00
N LYS A 233 18.75 -10.15 22.39
CA LYS A 233 17.38 -9.80 22.78
C LYS A 233 17.03 -10.29 24.19
N GLN A 234 17.50 -11.48 24.59
CA GLN A 234 17.30 -12.02 25.94
C GLN A 234 18.10 -11.28 27.02
N ALA A 235 19.32 -10.81 26.72
CA ALA A 235 20.11 -10.00 27.64
C ALA A 235 19.48 -8.61 27.88
N ASN A 236 18.89 -8.00 26.85
CA ASN A 236 18.18 -6.72 26.95
C ASN A 236 16.86 -6.82 27.73
N ILE A 237 16.17 -7.97 27.65
CA ILE A 237 14.95 -8.23 28.44
C ILE A 237 15.28 -8.43 29.93
N ALA A 238 16.42 -9.04 30.26
CA ALA A 238 16.85 -9.21 31.65
C ALA A 238 17.30 -7.90 32.31
N ALA A 239 17.85 -6.95 31.53
CA ALA A 239 18.24 -5.63 32.03
C ALA A 239 17.03 -4.70 32.27
N ALA A 240 15.96 -4.82 31.46
CA ALA A 240 14.74 -4.02 31.59
C ALA A 240 13.84 -4.44 32.78
N ALA A 241 14.05 -5.61 33.36
CA ALA A 241 13.27 -6.12 34.50
C ALA A 241 13.79 -5.65 35.88
N GLY A 242 14.90 -4.91 35.92
CA GLY A 242 15.60 -4.56 37.16
C GLY A 242 15.24 -3.21 37.81
N GLU A 243 14.46 -2.36 37.15
CA GLU A 243 14.23 -0.97 37.63
C GLU A 243 12.77 -0.55 37.49
N GLU A 244 11.92 -0.94 38.45
CA GLU A 244 10.71 -0.19 38.78
C GLU A 244 10.30 -0.47 40.24
N GLU A 245 10.77 0.38 41.17
CA GLU A 245 10.34 0.41 42.57
C GLU A 245 9.37 1.59 42.80
N ALA A 246 8.13 1.22 43.12
CA ALA A 246 7.05 1.91 43.85
C ALA A 246 6.95 3.45 43.89
N LYS A 247 5.84 3.99 43.34
CA LYS A 247 5.09 5.12 43.94
C LYS A 247 3.58 4.98 43.72
N GLU A 248 2.85 5.11 44.83
CA GLU A 248 1.41 4.87 45.03
C GLU A 248 0.52 6.04 44.52
N PRO A 249 -0.66 5.78 43.91
CA PRO A 249 -1.53 6.84 43.38
C PRO A 249 -2.66 7.26 44.35
N GLN A 250 -2.92 8.57 44.43
CA GLN A 250 -4.07 9.13 45.17
C GLN A 250 -5.33 9.23 44.31
N MET A 251 -6.45 8.74 44.86
CA MET A 251 -7.82 8.78 44.33
C MET A 251 -8.47 10.17 44.41
N GLN A 252 -9.18 10.58 43.35
CA GLN A 252 -10.34 11.46 43.43
C GLN A 252 -11.43 11.06 42.41
N PRO A 253 -12.72 11.31 42.71
CA PRO A 253 -13.83 10.46 42.29
C PRO A 253 -14.47 10.85 40.94
N GLN A 254 -14.94 9.84 40.21
CA GLN A 254 -15.71 9.99 38.98
C GLN A 254 -17.15 10.48 39.22
N LEU A 255 -17.62 11.35 38.32
CA LEU A 255 -19.02 11.63 38.05
C LEU A 255 -19.27 11.56 36.53
N HIS A 256 -20.03 10.56 36.08
CA HIS A 256 -20.99 10.71 34.97
C HIS A 256 -22.30 11.30 35.57
N PRO A 257 -23.40 11.70 34.86
CA PRO A 257 -23.83 11.36 33.49
C PRO A 257 -24.69 12.45 32.73
N TRP A 258 -25.06 12.14 31.47
CA TRP A 258 -26.26 12.49 30.65
C TRP A 258 -27.33 13.57 30.99
N GLU A 259 -27.09 14.62 31.78
CA GLU A 259 -28.03 15.75 31.90
C GLU A 259 -27.49 17.02 31.24
N LEU A 260 -27.90 17.35 30.01
CA LEU A 260 -27.92 18.74 29.50
C LEU A 260 -28.74 18.81 28.20
N ASP A 261 -30.07 18.77 28.33
CA ASP A 261 -31.01 19.15 27.27
C ASP A 261 -32.08 20.05 27.91
N SER A 262 -31.83 21.37 27.93
CA SER A 262 -32.84 22.44 27.95
C SER A 262 -32.15 23.79 28.24
N TYR A 263 -32.01 24.64 27.23
CA TYR A 263 -31.85 26.08 27.48
C TYR A 263 -32.85 26.86 26.64
N GLU A 264 -33.87 27.30 27.34
CA GLU A 264 -34.94 28.20 26.95
C GLU A 264 -34.42 29.62 26.73
N ALA A 265 -35.11 30.33 25.83
CA ALA A 265 -34.78 31.66 25.36
C ALA A 265 -34.81 32.74 26.47
N MET A 266 -33.82 33.63 26.48
CA MET A 266 -33.87 34.89 27.21
C MET A 266 -34.23 36.05 26.27
N ILE A 267 -35.37 36.69 26.59
CA ILE A 267 -35.84 37.97 26.05
C ILE A 267 -35.12 39.11 26.81
N PRO A 268 -34.69 40.21 26.16
CA PRO A 268 -34.42 41.47 26.84
C PRO A 268 -35.60 42.45 26.73
N ALA A 269 -35.81 43.18 27.82
CA ALA A 269 -36.89 44.13 28.09
C ALA A 269 -36.85 45.44 27.26
N GLU A 270 -38.01 46.10 27.23
CA GLU A 270 -38.40 47.28 26.45
C GLU A 270 -37.72 48.61 26.81
N LEU A 271 -37.74 49.57 25.85
CA LEU A 271 -38.35 50.93 25.90
C LEU A 271 -37.89 51.76 24.67
N PRO A 272 -38.53 52.88 24.28
CA PRO A 272 -39.95 53.21 24.17
C PRO A 272 -40.36 53.66 22.75
N SER A 273 -41.67 53.84 22.55
CA SER A 273 -42.36 54.23 21.31
C SER A 273 -42.02 55.64 20.79
N ASP A 274 -41.63 55.76 19.51
CA ASP A 274 -42.30 56.68 18.59
C ASP A 274 -41.96 56.45 17.11
N SER A 275 -42.92 56.81 16.24
CA SER A 275 -42.84 56.87 14.77
C SER A 275 -42.86 55.55 13.96
N ARG A 276 -44.08 55.04 13.79
CA ARG A 276 -44.48 54.17 12.67
C ARG A 276 -44.37 54.95 11.35
N THR A 277 -43.41 54.59 10.50
CA THR A 277 -43.53 54.48 9.03
C THR A 277 -42.19 54.03 8.45
N ASN A 278 -42.20 52.99 7.61
CA ASN A 278 -41.08 52.42 6.81
C ASN A 278 -40.57 51.02 7.20
N LEU A 279 -41.46 50.09 7.54
CA LEU A 279 -41.11 48.66 7.77
C LEU A 279 -41.69 47.70 6.72
N THR A 280 -41.81 48.14 5.45
CA THR A 280 -42.17 47.25 4.33
C THR A 280 -41.14 47.20 3.20
N LEU A 281 -39.99 47.90 3.32
CA LEU A 281 -38.90 47.85 2.33
C LEU A 281 -37.58 47.24 2.85
N TRP A 282 -37.46 46.99 4.16
CA TRP A 282 -36.27 46.34 4.75
C TRP A 282 -36.39 44.82 4.95
N ALA A 283 -37.61 44.26 4.89
CA ALA A 283 -37.83 42.83 5.12
C ALA A 283 -37.61 41.92 3.89
N HIS A 284 -37.56 42.48 2.67
CA HIS A 284 -37.28 41.70 1.45
C HIS A 284 -35.79 41.63 1.06
N HIS A 285 -34.94 42.51 1.61
CA HIS A 285 -33.53 42.58 1.22
C HIS A 285 -32.56 41.86 2.18
N GLN A 286 -33.03 41.42 3.35
CA GLN A 286 -32.23 40.69 4.34
C GLN A 286 -32.52 39.18 4.39
N HIS A 287 -33.65 38.71 3.83
CA HIS A 287 -33.97 37.27 3.76
C HIS A 287 -33.35 36.51 2.57
N GLN A 288 -32.70 37.20 1.63
CA GLN A 288 -31.95 36.56 0.53
C GLN A 288 -30.44 36.38 0.81
N LYS A 289 -29.95 36.79 1.98
CA LYS A 289 -28.52 36.63 2.37
C LYS A 289 -28.27 35.51 3.39
N ARG A 290 -29.25 34.68 3.72
CA ARG A 290 -29.07 33.46 4.54
C ARG A 290 -29.61 32.25 3.78
N TYR A 291 -28.72 31.31 3.48
CA TYR A 291 -28.88 30.09 2.68
C TYR A 291 -28.83 30.25 1.15
N SER A 292 -27.77 30.87 0.61
CA SER A 292 -27.17 30.21 -0.55
C SER A 292 -26.54 28.91 -0.04
N LYS A 293 -27.08 27.77 -0.44
CA LYS A 293 -26.36 26.50 -0.36
C LYS A 293 -25.04 26.75 -1.09
N VAL A 294 -23.94 26.95 -0.37
CA VAL A 294 -22.62 27.00 -1.00
C VAL A 294 -22.48 25.67 -1.71
N MET A 295 -22.54 25.70 -3.05
CA MET A 295 -22.39 24.49 -3.85
C MET A 295 -20.99 23.96 -3.57
N SER A 296 -20.93 22.86 -2.84
CA SER A 296 -19.67 22.20 -2.48
C SER A 296 -19.01 21.66 -3.74
N LYS A 297 -17.75 22.03 -3.98
CA LYS A 297 -16.93 21.46 -5.05
C LYS A 297 -16.43 20.08 -4.63
N THR A 298 -16.23 19.20 -5.59
CA THR A 298 -15.73 17.84 -5.31
C THR A 298 -14.32 17.69 -5.87
N ILE A 299 -13.38 17.28 -5.01
CA ILE A 299 -12.08 16.74 -5.45
C ILE A 299 -12.14 15.21 -5.44
N VAL A 300 -11.75 14.59 -6.55
CA VAL A 300 -11.61 13.14 -6.67
C VAL A 300 -10.13 12.77 -6.68
N ILE A 301 -9.74 11.85 -5.81
CA ILE A 301 -8.35 11.52 -5.51
C ILE A 301 -8.07 10.07 -5.89
N ILE A 302 -7.16 9.90 -6.84
CA ILE A 302 -6.58 8.61 -7.19
C ILE A 302 -5.40 8.34 -6.25
N GLY A 303 -5.30 7.10 -5.75
CA GLY A 303 -4.25 6.73 -4.79
C GLY A 303 -4.49 7.32 -3.39
N VAL A 304 -5.77 7.53 -3.01
CA VAL A 304 -6.18 8.16 -1.74
C VAL A 304 -5.63 7.44 -0.49
N THR A 305 -5.39 6.14 -0.58
CA THR A 305 -4.86 5.33 0.53
C THR A 305 -3.34 5.39 0.68
N GLY A 306 -2.63 6.01 -0.28
CA GLY A 306 -1.18 6.17 -0.26
C GLY A 306 -0.74 7.53 0.29
N ALA A 307 0.57 7.75 0.38
CA ALA A 307 1.16 8.95 1.01
C ALA A 307 0.67 10.27 0.38
N GLN A 308 0.79 10.41 -0.94
CA GLN A 308 0.36 11.62 -1.65
C GLN A 308 -1.15 11.85 -1.56
N GLY A 309 -1.95 10.84 -1.94
CA GLY A 309 -3.40 10.96 -1.97
C GLY A 309 -4.01 11.19 -0.59
N GLY A 310 -3.43 10.59 0.46
CA GLY A 310 -3.82 10.83 1.84
C GLY A 310 -3.56 12.27 2.29
N SER A 311 -2.40 12.84 1.94
CA SER A 311 -2.09 14.25 2.20
C SER A 311 -3.09 15.20 1.50
N VAL A 312 -3.41 14.92 0.24
CA VAL A 312 -4.43 15.67 -0.52
C VAL A 312 -5.80 15.57 0.14
N ALA A 313 -6.22 14.37 0.54
CA ALA A 313 -7.51 14.17 1.21
C ALA A 313 -7.59 14.98 2.51
N GLN A 314 -6.59 14.86 3.38
CA GLN A 314 -6.51 15.57 4.65
C GLN A 314 -6.53 17.09 4.47
N THR A 315 -5.81 17.61 3.48
CA THR A 315 -5.80 19.05 3.19
C THR A 315 -7.20 19.53 2.78
N PHE A 316 -7.87 18.84 1.86
CA PHE A 316 -9.16 19.29 1.33
C PHE A 316 -10.32 19.04 2.30
N LEU A 317 -10.24 18.05 3.20
CA LEU A 317 -11.21 17.83 4.27
C LEU A 317 -11.27 19.02 5.25
N GLN A 318 -10.16 19.74 5.43
CA GLN A 318 -10.08 20.91 6.31
C GLN A 318 -10.61 22.19 5.64
N LEU A 319 -10.87 22.18 4.32
CA LEU A 319 -11.30 23.36 3.58
C LEU A 319 -12.83 23.44 3.50
N PRO A 320 -13.43 24.61 3.80
CA PRO A 320 -14.87 24.79 3.66
C PRO A 320 -15.30 24.70 2.19
N GLY A 321 -16.46 24.10 1.95
CA GLY A 321 -17.05 24.02 0.61
C GLY A 321 -16.44 22.93 -0.30
N TRP A 322 -15.69 21.98 0.27
CA TRP A 322 -15.17 20.83 -0.46
C TRP A 322 -15.79 19.51 0.01
N ASN A 323 -16.10 18.65 -0.96
CA ASN A 323 -16.31 17.22 -0.76
C ASN A 323 -15.06 16.49 -1.25
N VAL A 324 -14.59 15.52 -0.48
CA VAL A 324 -13.43 14.70 -0.83
C VAL A 324 -13.90 13.31 -1.20
N ARG A 325 -13.58 12.88 -2.42
CA ARG A 325 -13.86 11.53 -2.90
C ARG A 325 -12.56 10.78 -3.16
N GLY A 326 -12.41 9.62 -2.57
CA GLY A 326 -11.26 8.74 -2.75
C GLY A 326 -11.60 7.51 -3.59
N ILE A 327 -10.72 7.16 -4.53
CA ILE A 327 -10.83 5.94 -5.33
C ILE A 327 -9.96 4.82 -4.75
N THR A 328 -10.54 3.64 -4.57
CA THR A 328 -9.83 2.43 -4.17
C THR A 328 -10.42 1.19 -4.84
N ARG A 329 -9.59 0.16 -5.05
CA ARG A 329 -10.07 -1.14 -5.53
C ARG A 329 -10.85 -1.91 -4.46
N ASN A 330 -10.53 -1.68 -3.18
CA ASN A 330 -11.16 -2.34 -2.04
C ASN A 330 -11.75 -1.28 -1.07
N PRO A 331 -13.04 -0.91 -1.22
CA PRO A 331 -13.73 0.03 -0.32
C PRO A 331 -13.86 -0.45 1.12
N GLU A 332 -13.77 -1.76 1.36
CA GLU A 332 -13.91 -2.38 2.68
C GLU A 332 -12.55 -2.61 3.37
N GLY A 333 -11.44 -2.20 2.75
CA GLY A 333 -10.11 -2.27 3.36
C GLY A 333 -9.96 -1.28 4.53
N GLU A 334 -9.07 -1.57 5.48
CA GLU A 334 -8.90 -0.76 6.70
C GLU A 334 -8.56 0.71 6.41
N SER A 335 -7.69 0.98 5.42
CA SER A 335 -7.40 2.35 4.99
C SER A 335 -8.62 3.07 4.40
N ALA A 336 -9.49 2.36 3.67
CA ALA A 336 -10.72 2.93 3.13
C ALA A 336 -11.74 3.22 4.24
N LYS A 337 -11.92 2.29 5.20
CA LYS A 337 -12.78 2.51 6.38
C LYS A 337 -12.31 3.70 7.22
N ARG A 338 -11.00 3.82 7.46
CA ARG A 338 -10.41 4.97 8.17
C ARG A 338 -10.74 6.28 7.45
N LEU A 339 -10.42 6.38 6.16
CA LEU A 339 -10.71 7.58 5.37
C LEU A 339 -12.21 7.90 5.34
N LYS A 340 -13.07 6.89 5.28
CA LYS A 340 -14.53 7.07 5.37
C LYS A 340 -14.96 7.66 6.72
N SER A 341 -14.34 7.23 7.82
CA SER A 341 -14.60 7.79 9.17
C SER A 341 -14.09 9.23 9.32
N GLU A 342 -13.11 9.64 8.53
CA GLU A 342 -12.56 11.01 8.46
C GLU A 342 -13.39 11.93 7.55
N GLY A 343 -14.41 11.41 6.85
CA GLY A 343 -15.31 12.18 5.99
C GLY A 343 -15.05 12.06 4.50
N VAL A 344 -14.15 11.17 4.06
CA VAL A 344 -13.92 10.90 2.63
C VAL A 344 -15.03 10.01 2.07
N GLU A 345 -15.64 10.42 0.96
CA GLU A 345 -16.50 9.54 0.15
C GLU A 345 -15.61 8.50 -0.55
N ILE A 346 -15.68 7.25 -0.14
CA ILE A 346 -14.94 6.16 -0.79
C ILE A 346 -15.79 5.54 -1.90
N VAL A 347 -15.22 5.50 -3.10
CA VAL A 347 -15.83 4.88 -4.28
C VAL A 347 -14.90 3.78 -4.83
N GLN A 348 -15.49 2.66 -5.23
CA GLN A 348 -14.75 1.61 -5.89
C GLN A 348 -14.34 2.04 -7.30
N GLY A 349 -13.06 1.87 -7.63
CA GLY A 349 -12.56 2.06 -8.98
C GLY A 349 -11.23 1.34 -9.21
N ASP A 350 -11.03 0.92 -10.44
CA ASP A 350 -9.81 0.29 -10.91
C ASP A 350 -9.24 1.10 -12.08
N LEU A 351 -7.93 1.37 -12.04
CA LEU A 351 -7.25 2.13 -13.08
C LEU A 351 -7.21 1.39 -14.43
N ASP A 352 -7.46 0.08 -14.42
CA ASP A 352 -7.58 -0.74 -15.62
C ASP A 352 -9.02 -0.83 -16.18
N ASP A 353 -10.04 -0.43 -15.39
CA ASP A 353 -11.44 -0.34 -15.81
C ASP A 353 -11.84 1.14 -16.00
N LYS A 354 -11.81 1.59 -17.25
CA LYS A 354 -12.22 2.96 -17.64
C LYS A 354 -13.63 3.31 -17.16
N GLU A 355 -14.59 2.40 -17.26
CA GLU A 355 -15.98 2.69 -16.89
C GLU A 355 -16.11 2.89 -15.37
N SER A 356 -15.30 2.18 -14.57
CA SER A 356 -15.21 2.45 -13.14
C SER A 356 -14.69 3.86 -12.83
N LEU A 357 -13.70 4.34 -13.60
CA LEU A 357 -13.16 5.68 -13.45
C LEU A 357 -14.18 6.76 -13.85
N ILE A 358 -14.90 6.56 -14.96
CA ILE A 358 -15.96 7.48 -15.41
C ILE A 358 -17.04 7.61 -14.32
N ARG A 359 -17.45 6.50 -13.71
CA ARG A 359 -18.40 6.52 -12.58
C ARG A 359 -17.81 7.26 -11.37
N ALA A 360 -16.57 7.01 -11.01
CA ALA A 360 -15.91 7.64 -9.88
C ALA A 360 -15.70 9.16 -10.08
N PHE A 361 -15.48 9.60 -11.32
CA PHE A 361 -15.25 11.01 -11.66
C PHE A 361 -16.52 11.84 -11.85
N GLN A 362 -17.72 11.26 -11.74
CA GLN A 362 -18.97 12.02 -11.91
C GLN A 362 -19.06 13.20 -10.93
N GLY A 363 -19.24 14.41 -11.47
CA GLY A 363 -19.36 15.64 -10.68
C GLY A 363 -18.03 16.15 -10.10
N ALA A 364 -16.90 15.59 -10.51
CA ALA A 364 -15.57 16.08 -10.13
C ALA A 364 -15.38 17.51 -10.64
N HIS A 365 -14.95 18.39 -9.75
CA HIS A 365 -14.45 19.73 -10.09
C HIS A 365 -12.92 19.70 -10.18
N VAL A 366 -12.29 18.88 -9.36
CA VAL A 366 -10.85 18.61 -9.39
C VAL A 366 -10.63 17.10 -9.42
N ILE A 367 -9.69 16.64 -10.24
CA ILE A 367 -9.16 15.28 -10.16
C ILE A 367 -7.66 15.37 -9.83
N PHE A 368 -7.22 14.69 -8.78
CA PHE A 368 -5.81 14.46 -8.49
C PHE A 368 -5.42 13.05 -8.95
N SER A 369 -4.44 12.97 -9.85
CA SER A 369 -3.95 11.75 -10.46
C SER A 369 -2.56 11.40 -9.94
N ASN A 370 -2.44 10.23 -9.32
CA ASN A 370 -1.17 9.63 -8.91
C ASN A 370 -1.16 8.14 -9.27
N THR A 371 -0.06 7.67 -9.86
CA THR A 371 0.14 6.29 -10.34
C THR A 371 1.39 5.68 -9.73
N ASP A 372 1.45 4.35 -9.66
CA ASP A 372 2.50 3.61 -8.95
C ASP A 372 3.26 2.67 -9.87
N PHE A 373 4.39 3.14 -10.39
CA PHE A 373 5.35 2.33 -11.15
C PHE A 373 5.87 1.11 -10.37
N PHE A 374 6.24 1.33 -9.10
CA PHE A 374 6.98 0.35 -8.31
C PHE A 374 6.09 -0.83 -7.90
N ALA A 375 4.79 -0.61 -7.70
CA ALA A 375 3.84 -1.69 -7.54
C ALA A 375 3.82 -2.64 -8.76
N HIS A 376 3.83 -2.08 -9.98
CA HIS A 376 3.88 -2.90 -11.21
C HIS A 376 5.22 -3.59 -11.38
N LEU A 377 6.33 -2.92 -11.05
CA LEU A 377 7.66 -3.51 -11.09
C LEU A 377 7.78 -4.68 -10.10
N GLN A 378 7.32 -4.50 -8.86
CA GLN A 378 7.31 -5.55 -7.85
C GLN A 378 6.45 -6.73 -8.29
N GLN A 379 5.29 -6.49 -8.89
CA GLN A 379 4.44 -7.53 -9.44
C GLN A 379 5.15 -8.31 -10.55
N ALA A 380 5.81 -7.61 -11.47
CA ALA A 380 6.57 -8.23 -12.57
C ALA A 380 7.76 -9.05 -12.08
N MET A 381 8.49 -8.57 -11.08
CA MET A 381 9.61 -9.31 -10.47
C MET A 381 9.12 -10.55 -9.70
N ALA A 382 7.97 -10.45 -9.02
CA ALA A 382 7.39 -11.57 -8.27
C ALA A 382 6.72 -12.62 -9.17
N GLN A 383 6.23 -12.23 -10.35
CA GLN A 383 5.53 -13.11 -11.29
C GLN A 383 6.08 -12.91 -12.71
N PRO A 384 7.26 -13.45 -13.05
CA PRO A 384 7.92 -13.20 -14.34
C PRO A 384 7.05 -13.53 -15.57
N ASP A 385 6.16 -14.52 -15.47
CA ASP A 385 5.30 -14.93 -16.59
C ASP A 385 4.33 -13.83 -17.07
N ILE A 386 4.01 -12.83 -16.23
CA ILE A 386 3.08 -11.75 -16.62
C ILE A 386 3.71 -10.78 -17.62
N THR A 387 5.05 -10.70 -17.67
CA THR A 387 5.76 -9.77 -18.54
C THR A 387 5.77 -10.24 -20.00
N LYS A 388 5.47 -11.53 -20.24
CA LYS A 388 5.49 -12.17 -21.57
C LYS A 388 6.86 -11.96 -22.24
N ASN A 389 6.92 -11.13 -23.29
CA ASN A 389 8.13 -10.87 -24.07
C ASN A 389 8.83 -9.55 -23.68
N ARG A 390 8.53 -9.00 -22.49
CA ARG A 390 9.05 -7.72 -22.00
C ARG A 390 9.89 -7.95 -20.75
N THR A 391 10.84 -7.06 -20.49
CA THR A 391 11.50 -6.96 -19.18
C THR A 391 10.51 -6.51 -18.10
N ALA A 392 10.85 -6.71 -16.82
CA ALA A 392 10.01 -6.25 -15.71
C ALA A 392 9.83 -4.72 -15.72
N LEU A 393 10.88 -3.98 -16.11
CA LEU A 393 10.86 -2.53 -16.24
C LEU A 393 9.96 -2.06 -17.39
N GLU A 394 10.07 -2.67 -18.58
CA GLU A 394 9.19 -2.35 -19.72
C GLU A 394 7.73 -2.68 -19.42
N TYR A 395 7.47 -3.81 -18.75
CA TYR A 395 6.13 -4.13 -18.28
C TYR A 395 5.61 -3.05 -17.32
N ALA A 396 6.37 -2.69 -16.30
CA ALA A 396 5.96 -1.67 -15.32
C ALA A 396 5.68 -0.31 -15.98
N TYR A 397 6.54 0.09 -16.93
CA TYR A 397 6.36 1.29 -17.73
C TYR A 397 5.04 1.25 -18.51
N ASP A 398 4.81 0.19 -19.29
CA ASP A 398 3.61 0.04 -20.11
C ASP A 398 2.33 0.06 -19.27
N ARG A 399 2.37 -0.57 -18.08
CA ARG A 399 1.24 -0.62 -17.15
C ARG A 399 0.94 0.76 -16.59
N GLU A 400 1.94 1.48 -16.09
CA GLU A 400 1.73 2.82 -15.53
C GLU A 400 1.24 3.81 -16.60
N VAL A 401 1.88 3.83 -17.77
CA VAL A 401 1.45 4.68 -18.91
C VAL A 401 0.03 4.34 -19.31
N GLY A 402 -0.30 3.04 -19.42
CA GLY A 402 -1.64 2.58 -19.74
C GLY A 402 -2.69 3.05 -18.73
N GLN A 403 -2.36 3.05 -17.44
CA GLN A 403 -3.26 3.54 -16.39
C GLN A 403 -3.44 5.06 -16.48
N GLY A 404 -2.37 5.84 -16.65
CA GLY A 404 -2.47 7.29 -16.81
C GLY A 404 -3.30 7.73 -18.02
N ILE A 405 -3.14 7.03 -19.15
CA ILE A 405 -3.94 7.28 -20.35
C ILE A 405 -5.43 7.01 -20.09
N ARG A 406 -5.77 5.91 -19.39
CA ARG A 406 -7.17 5.60 -19.02
C ARG A 406 -7.76 6.64 -18.08
N ILE A 407 -6.97 7.16 -17.14
CA ILE A 407 -7.38 8.25 -16.25
C ILE A 407 -7.71 9.50 -17.07
N ALA A 408 -6.83 9.91 -17.99
CA ALA A 408 -7.06 11.07 -18.84
C ALA A 408 -8.26 10.85 -19.79
N GLU A 409 -8.44 9.64 -20.34
CA GLU A 409 -9.58 9.27 -21.17
C GLU A 409 -10.89 9.36 -20.38
N ALA A 410 -10.95 8.82 -19.16
CA ALA A 410 -12.12 8.90 -18.29
C ALA A 410 -12.43 10.34 -17.85
N ALA A 411 -11.39 11.16 -17.61
CA ALA A 411 -11.56 12.59 -17.32
C ALA A 411 -12.06 13.38 -18.54
N ALA A 412 -11.78 12.91 -19.75
CA ALA A 412 -12.23 13.51 -21.01
C ALA A 412 -13.68 13.14 -21.38
N ASP A 413 -14.29 12.16 -20.71
CA ASP A 413 -15.66 11.76 -20.97
C ASP A 413 -16.61 12.97 -20.87
N PRO A 414 -17.56 13.17 -21.81
CA PRO A 414 -18.46 14.33 -21.81
C PRO A 414 -19.25 14.51 -20.51
N SER A 415 -19.56 13.43 -19.81
CA SER A 415 -20.28 13.48 -18.53
C SER A 415 -19.40 13.96 -17.37
N VAL A 416 -18.07 13.81 -17.46
CA VAL A 416 -17.08 14.22 -16.45
C VAL A 416 -16.51 15.60 -16.77
N ILE A 417 -16.03 15.81 -18.00
CA ILE A 417 -15.29 17.02 -18.37
C ILE A 417 -16.14 18.30 -18.26
N LYS A 418 -17.47 18.18 -18.35
CA LYS A 418 -18.41 19.30 -18.22
C LYS A 418 -18.37 19.97 -16.84
N THR A 419 -17.96 19.24 -15.79
CA THR A 419 -17.80 19.78 -14.42
C THR A 419 -16.34 19.99 -14.03
N LEU A 420 -15.41 19.34 -14.74
CA LEU A 420 -14.00 19.38 -14.41
C LEU A 420 -13.43 20.79 -14.62
N GLU A 421 -12.83 21.37 -13.57
CA GLU A 421 -12.18 22.69 -13.59
C GLU A 421 -10.65 22.56 -13.55
N ARG A 422 -10.12 21.54 -12.86
CA ARG A 422 -8.69 21.28 -12.72
C ARG A 422 -8.38 19.78 -12.80
N PHE A 423 -7.30 19.45 -13.48
CA PHE A 423 -6.73 18.10 -13.53
C PHE A 423 -5.28 18.17 -13.05
N VAL A 424 -5.00 17.68 -11.85
CA VAL A 424 -3.67 17.79 -11.24
C VAL A 424 -2.97 16.44 -11.32
N MET A 425 -1.81 16.39 -11.97
CA MET A 425 -1.00 15.17 -12.09
C MET A 425 0.23 15.24 -11.20
N SER A 426 0.43 14.24 -10.35
CA SER A 426 1.73 13.95 -9.77
C SER A 426 2.65 13.38 -10.86
N THR A 427 3.79 14.02 -11.09
CA THR A 427 4.73 13.65 -12.15
C THR A 427 6.18 13.63 -11.68
N LEU A 428 7.07 13.19 -12.56
CA LEU A 428 8.52 13.37 -12.51
C LEU A 428 9.00 13.92 -13.88
N SER A 429 10.29 14.25 -14.00
CA SER A 429 10.84 14.79 -15.25
C SER A 429 10.96 13.73 -16.35
N HIS A 430 11.17 14.17 -17.60
CA HIS A 430 11.47 13.25 -18.70
C HIS A 430 12.98 12.99 -18.77
N ALA A 431 13.45 12.02 -17.98
CA ALA A 431 14.87 11.70 -17.81
C ALA A 431 15.59 11.42 -19.15
N THR A 432 15.01 10.60 -20.02
CA THR A 432 15.60 10.31 -21.34
C THR A 432 15.76 11.59 -22.18
N LYS A 433 14.76 12.47 -22.20
CA LYS A 433 14.80 13.72 -22.97
C LYS A 433 15.85 14.68 -22.42
N TRP A 434 15.80 14.96 -21.13
CA TRP A 434 16.64 15.99 -20.51
C TRP A 434 18.11 15.59 -20.42
N SER A 435 18.39 14.28 -20.34
CA SER A 435 19.75 13.76 -20.37
C SER A 435 20.34 13.59 -21.78
N GLY A 436 19.63 14.03 -22.84
CA GLY A 436 20.07 13.81 -24.22
C GLY A 436 20.17 12.34 -24.61
N GLY A 437 19.40 11.47 -23.95
CA GLY A 437 19.42 10.03 -24.14
C GLY A 437 20.53 9.29 -23.39
N LYS A 438 21.23 9.92 -22.45
CA LYS A 438 22.22 9.26 -21.59
C LYS A 438 21.56 8.25 -20.64
N TYR A 439 20.48 8.63 -19.98
CA TYR A 439 19.72 7.78 -19.07
C TYR A 439 18.42 7.32 -19.72
N LYS A 440 18.38 6.08 -20.19
CA LYS A 440 17.23 5.50 -20.94
C LYS A 440 16.38 4.53 -20.14
N ALA A 441 16.87 4.13 -18.96
CA ALA A 441 16.26 3.11 -18.13
C ALA A 441 15.70 3.70 -16.82
N VAL A 442 15.36 5.00 -16.81
CA VAL A 442 14.66 5.64 -15.69
C VAL A 442 13.17 5.66 -16.01
N TYR A 443 12.59 4.47 -16.13
CA TYR A 443 11.22 4.29 -16.58
C TYR A 443 10.19 4.88 -15.61
N HIS A 444 10.46 4.95 -14.31
CA HIS A 444 9.53 5.56 -13.34
C HIS A 444 9.37 7.08 -13.50
N PHE A 445 10.35 7.73 -14.14
CA PHE A 445 10.31 9.13 -14.57
C PHE A 445 9.66 9.26 -15.94
N ASP A 446 10.17 8.49 -16.90
CA ASP A 446 9.76 8.60 -18.30
C ASP A 446 8.30 8.16 -18.52
N SER A 447 7.78 7.23 -17.72
CA SER A 447 6.35 6.84 -17.76
C SER A 447 5.45 8.05 -17.45
N LYS A 448 5.83 8.89 -16.47
CA LYS A 448 5.09 10.08 -16.07
C LYS A 448 5.13 11.16 -17.14
N ALA A 449 6.29 11.36 -17.75
CA ALA A 449 6.42 12.22 -18.91
C ALA A 449 5.56 11.73 -20.10
N ALA A 450 5.52 10.42 -20.35
CA ALA A 450 4.70 9.83 -21.41
C ALA A 450 3.19 10.00 -21.15
N MET A 451 2.74 9.92 -19.90
CA MET A 451 1.35 10.19 -19.52
C MET A 451 0.94 11.64 -19.77
N ILE A 452 1.81 12.62 -19.44
CA ILE A 452 1.57 14.04 -19.74
C ILE A 452 1.45 14.25 -21.24
N LYS A 453 2.43 13.77 -22.01
CA LYS A 453 2.42 13.89 -23.47
C LYS A 453 1.16 13.28 -24.09
N ALA A 454 0.78 12.08 -23.66
CA ALA A 454 -0.44 11.43 -24.15
C ALA A 454 -1.70 12.23 -23.80
N THR A 455 -1.74 12.90 -22.64
CA THR A 455 -2.84 13.77 -22.24
C THR A 455 -2.95 14.99 -23.13
N GLU A 456 -1.82 15.65 -23.42
CA GLU A 456 -1.74 16.81 -24.32
C GLU A 456 -2.17 16.48 -25.75
N GLU A 457 -1.66 15.36 -26.30
CA GLU A 457 -1.90 14.98 -27.69
C GLU A 457 -3.31 14.42 -27.93
N ARG A 458 -3.86 13.67 -26.97
CA ARG A 458 -5.10 12.90 -27.19
C ARG A 458 -6.33 13.50 -26.52
N PHE A 459 -6.14 14.27 -25.45
CA PHE A 459 -7.24 14.77 -24.61
C PHE A 459 -7.10 16.29 -24.37
N PRO A 460 -7.15 17.13 -25.42
CA PRO A 460 -6.87 18.57 -25.33
C PRO A 460 -7.77 19.32 -24.35
N GLY A 461 -9.02 18.85 -24.15
CA GLY A 461 -9.92 19.42 -23.15
C GLY A 461 -9.46 19.19 -21.71
N VAL A 462 -8.86 18.03 -21.42
CA VAL A 462 -8.24 17.73 -20.12
C VAL A 462 -6.92 18.47 -19.99
N ALA A 463 -6.09 18.47 -21.03
CA ALA A 463 -4.82 19.20 -21.07
C ALA A 463 -5.00 20.71 -20.79
N ALA A 464 -6.06 21.33 -21.33
CA ALA A 464 -6.38 22.74 -21.05
C ALA A 464 -6.71 23.04 -19.57
N ARG A 465 -6.98 22.01 -18.76
CA ARG A 465 -7.26 22.08 -17.32
C ARG A 465 -6.12 21.51 -16.48
N MET A 466 -5.07 21.02 -17.13
CA MET A 466 -4.02 20.25 -16.51
C MET A 466 -2.99 21.15 -15.83
N SER A 467 -2.57 20.75 -14.64
CA SER A 467 -1.39 21.26 -13.94
C SER A 467 -0.61 20.08 -13.38
N THR A 468 0.69 20.23 -13.17
CA THR A 468 1.53 19.12 -12.69
C THR A 468 2.30 19.52 -11.45
N VAL A 469 2.52 18.54 -10.57
CA VAL A 469 3.43 18.66 -9.43
C VAL A 469 4.53 17.62 -9.58
N THR A 470 5.76 18.08 -9.76
CA THR A 470 6.96 17.26 -9.76
C THR A 470 7.39 17.06 -8.32
N ILE A 471 7.18 15.86 -7.78
CA ILE A 471 7.32 15.60 -6.35
C ILE A 471 8.79 15.33 -5.99
N GLY A 472 9.27 15.94 -4.90
CA GLY A 472 10.60 15.76 -4.34
C GLY A 472 10.92 14.33 -3.87
N HIS A 473 12.15 14.13 -3.38
CA HIS A 473 12.59 12.85 -2.84
C HIS A 473 11.89 12.59 -1.50
N TYR A 474 11.14 11.49 -1.39
CA TYR A 474 10.36 11.24 -0.17
C TYR A 474 11.32 11.03 1.00
N VAL A 475 11.06 11.72 2.11
CA VAL A 475 11.85 11.53 3.32
C VAL A 475 11.71 10.13 3.92
N THR A 476 10.73 9.35 3.46
CA THR A 476 10.41 7.99 3.93
C THR A 476 11.02 6.87 3.07
N VAL A 477 11.78 7.18 1.99
CA VAL A 477 12.39 6.13 1.14
C VAL A 477 13.30 5.20 1.94
N TRP A 478 13.90 5.67 3.05
CA TRP A 478 14.69 4.81 3.94
C TRP A 478 13.91 3.62 4.53
N LYS A 479 12.57 3.73 4.66
CA LYS A 479 11.69 2.63 5.10
C LYS A 479 11.48 1.59 4.01
N LEU A 480 11.56 1.99 2.74
CA LEU A 480 11.33 1.14 1.57
C LEU A 480 12.61 0.47 1.10
N PHE A 481 13.76 1.13 1.29
CA PHE A 481 15.06 0.62 0.94
C PHE A 481 15.99 0.72 2.15
N ASP A 482 16.07 -0.36 2.94
CA ASP A 482 16.78 -0.43 4.23
C ASP A 482 18.27 -0.03 4.14
N LYS A 483 18.91 -0.22 2.98
CA LYS A 483 20.27 0.27 2.74
C LYS A 483 20.41 1.79 2.87
N LEU A 484 19.29 2.51 2.78
CA LEU A 484 19.22 3.95 2.97
C LEU A 484 18.95 4.35 4.44
N ALA A 485 18.59 3.44 5.34
CA ALA A 485 18.40 3.80 6.74
C ALA A 485 19.75 4.12 7.45
N PRO A 486 19.75 4.99 8.48
CA PRO A 486 20.90 5.09 9.39
C PRO A 486 21.28 3.73 9.97
N LYS A 487 22.57 3.39 9.98
CA LYS A 487 23.06 2.08 10.45
C LYS A 487 23.92 2.22 11.69
N LEU A 488 23.55 1.51 12.75
CA LEU A 488 24.34 1.41 13.98
C LEU A 488 25.73 0.83 13.69
N GLN A 489 26.76 1.50 14.23
CA GLN A 489 28.15 1.11 14.14
C GLN A 489 28.63 0.45 15.44
N PRO A 490 29.75 -0.31 15.41
CA PRO A 490 30.28 -0.97 16.61
C PRO A 490 30.63 -0.03 17.77
N ASP A 491 30.89 1.24 17.50
CA ASP A 491 31.21 2.27 18.51
C ASP A 491 29.96 2.97 19.08
N GLY A 492 28.76 2.53 18.71
CA GLY A 492 27.48 3.13 19.11
C GLY A 492 27.09 4.38 18.34
N SER A 493 27.86 4.80 17.32
CA SER A 493 27.45 5.86 16.39
C SER A 493 26.57 5.30 15.27
N TYR A 494 25.94 6.18 14.50
CA TYR A 494 25.15 5.85 13.32
C TYR A 494 25.80 6.37 12.05
N LEU A 495 25.77 5.56 10.99
CA LEU A 495 26.28 5.94 9.68
C LEU A 495 25.14 5.94 8.67
N VAL A 496 24.99 7.06 7.95
CA VAL A 496 24.14 7.13 6.77
C VAL A 496 25.05 7.09 5.54
N SER A 497 24.96 5.99 4.79
CA SER A 497 25.74 5.79 3.56
C SER A 497 24.86 5.99 2.32
N ARG A 498 25.36 6.75 1.33
CA ARG A 498 24.68 7.00 0.05
C ARG A 498 25.69 7.17 -1.08
N ASN A 499 25.26 6.92 -2.32
CA ASN A 499 26.00 7.29 -3.53
C ASN A 499 25.79 8.76 -3.95
N THR A 500 25.39 9.62 -3.01
CA THR A 500 25.12 11.04 -3.28
C THR A 500 26.33 11.88 -2.86
N PRO A 501 26.77 12.86 -3.65
CA PRO A 501 27.83 13.76 -3.20
C PRO A 501 27.42 14.53 -1.93
N PRO A 502 28.32 14.77 -0.96
CA PRO A 502 27.99 15.41 0.32
C PRO A 502 27.56 16.88 0.17
N ASP A 503 27.93 17.55 -0.91
CA ASP A 503 27.57 18.94 -1.23
C ASP A 503 26.30 19.04 -2.09
N PHE A 504 25.76 17.92 -2.56
CA PHE A 504 24.53 17.89 -3.33
C PHE A 504 23.31 18.21 -2.44
N LYS A 505 22.50 19.18 -2.85
CA LYS A 505 21.27 19.57 -2.15
C LYS A 505 20.11 18.69 -2.57
N MET A 506 19.65 17.85 -1.65
CA MET A 506 18.50 16.98 -1.82
C MET A 506 17.18 17.78 -1.66
N PRO A 507 16.26 17.72 -2.63
CA PRO A 507 14.94 18.33 -2.57
C PRO A 507 13.96 17.36 -1.89
N PHE A 508 13.98 17.34 -0.57
CA PHE A 508 13.15 16.44 0.22
C PHE A 508 11.70 16.88 0.25
N ILE A 509 10.79 15.91 0.31
CA ILE A 509 9.37 16.15 0.58
C ILE A 509 8.86 15.25 1.71
N VAL A 510 8.14 15.85 2.66
CA VAL A 510 7.33 15.15 3.66
C VAL A 510 5.96 14.84 3.05
N THR A 511 5.95 13.85 2.17
CA THR A 511 4.84 13.55 1.24
C THR A 511 3.48 13.48 1.92
N GLU A 512 3.39 12.81 3.07
CA GLU A 512 2.15 12.58 3.82
C GLU A 512 1.55 13.87 4.39
N ARG A 513 2.33 14.95 4.51
CA ARG A 513 1.89 16.24 5.06
C ARG A 513 1.76 17.33 4.01
N ASP A 514 2.69 17.39 3.07
CA ASP A 514 2.87 18.60 2.26
C ASP A 514 2.32 18.48 0.83
N THR A 515 2.14 17.28 0.28
CA THR A 515 1.63 17.10 -1.09
C THR A 515 0.27 17.79 -1.28
N GLY A 516 -0.62 17.71 -0.30
CA GLY A 516 -1.93 18.36 -0.35
C GLY A 516 -1.85 19.88 -0.43
N GLY A 517 -0.86 20.50 0.21
CA GLY A 517 -0.61 21.94 0.12
C GLY A 517 -0.25 22.39 -1.31
N PHE A 518 0.62 21.63 -1.98
CA PHE A 518 0.98 21.88 -3.38
C PHE A 518 -0.20 21.68 -4.34
N VAL A 519 -1.00 20.61 -4.14
CA VAL A 519 -2.20 20.36 -4.94
C VAL A 519 -3.23 21.47 -4.74
N LYS A 520 -3.43 21.94 -3.50
CA LYS A 520 -4.30 23.07 -3.20
C LYS A 520 -3.83 24.33 -3.93
N ALA A 521 -2.53 24.62 -3.92
CA ALA A 521 -1.97 25.76 -4.67
C ALA A 521 -2.28 25.66 -6.17
N LEU A 522 -2.11 24.48 -6.79
CA LEU A 522 -2.45 24.25 -8.19
C LEU A 522 -3.96 24.38 -8.49
N VAL A 523 -4.82 24.07 -7.53
CA VAL A 523 -6.27 24.25 -7.65
C VAL A 523 -6.65 25.73 -7.65
N ASP A 524 -5.98 26.55 -6.83
CA ASP A 524 -6.21 27.99 -6.75
C ASP A 524 -5.61 28.78 -7.90
N LEU A 525 -4.50 28.29 -8.48
CA LEU A 525 -3.88 28.89 -9.65
C LEU A 525 -4.69 28.60 -10.94
N PRO A 526 -4.51 29.39 -12.00
CA PRO A 526 -4.94 29.01 -13.34
C PRO A 526 -4.35 27.65 -13.74
N PRO A 527 -4.99 26.91 -14.67
CA PRO A 527 -4.38 25.68 -15.21
C PRO A 527 -3.07 25.99 -15.95
N ASN A 528 -2.38 24.94 -16.40
CA ASN A 528 -1.08 25.01 -17.07
C ASN A 528 0.02 25.58 -16.16
N LYS A 529 0.04 25.11 -14.90
CA LYS A 529 1.12 25.36 -13.95
C LYS A 529 1.80 24.04 -13.63
N HIS A 530 3.12 24.03 -13.80
CA HIS A 530 3.98 22.90 -13.50
C HIS A 530 4.87 23.34 -12.37
N ILE A 531 4.82 22.66 -11.23
CA ILE A 531 5.50 23.13 -10.02
C ILE A 531 6.37 22.04 -9.42
N MET A 532 7.42 22.44 -8.72
CA MET A 532 8.23 21.53 -7.92
C MET A 532 7.63 21.45 -6.50
N GLY A 533 7.24 20.24 -6.07
CA GLY A 533 6.71 19.98 -4.73
C GLY A 533 7.82 19.51 -3.80
N VAL A 534 8.44 20.45 -3.07
CA VAL A 534 9.57 20.21 -2.18
C VAL A 534 9.32 20.90 -0.85
N SER A 535 9.47 20.15 0.24
CA SER A 535 9.31 20.67 1.59
C SER A 535 10.52 21.48 2.02
N GLU A 536 11.72 20.93 1.80
CA GLU A 536 12.98 21.57 2.16
C GLU A 536 14.13 21.00 1.33
N GLU A 537 15.07 21.87 0.96
CA GLU A 537 16.31 21.47 0.28
C GLU A 537 17.48 21.51 1.26
N MET A 538 18.20 20.40 1.40
CA MET A 538 19.41 20.34 2.22
C MET A 538 20.34 19.23 1.76
N THR A 539 21.59 19.30 2.16
CA THR A 539 22.57 18.23 1.94
C THR A 539 22.29 17.05 2.87
N LEU A 540 22.73 15.86 2.49
CA LEU A 540 22.64 14.68 3.36
C LEU A 540 23.46 14.83 4.66
N PRO A 541 24.67 15.42 4.67
CA PRO A 541 25.36 15.79 5.90
C PRO A 541 24.51 16.65 6.85
N GLU A 542 23.86 17.71 6.36
CA GLU A 542 22.96 18.55 7.18
C GLU A 542 21.77 17.73 7.71
N TRP A 543 21.16 16.89 6.88
CA TRP A 543 20.08 16.00 7.29
C TRP A 543 20.53 15.06 8.42
N VAL A 544 21.72 14.46 8.31
CA VAL A 544 22.29 13.55 9.32
C VAL A 544 22.62 14.28 10.61
N GLU A 545 23.11 15.52 10.54
CA GLU A 545 23.35 16.35 11.71
C GLU A 545 22.03 16.64 12.47
N ILE A 546 20.98 17.05 11.76
CA ILE A 546 19.65 17.26 12.34
C ILE A 546 19.13 15.96 12.95
N TRP A 547 19.25 14.84 12.22
CA TRP A 547 18.81 13.53 12.69
C TRP A 547 19.51 13.09 13.97
N GLY A 548 20.84 13.19 14.01
CA GLY A 548 21.64 12.85 15.19
C GLY A 548 21.31 13.74 16.38
N ARG A 549 21.20 15.07 16.16
CA ARG A 549 20.84 16.04 17.20
C ARG A 549 19.45 15.80 17.78
N VAL A 550 18.43 15.61 16.94
CA VAL A 550 17.04 15.41 17.39
C VAL A 550 16.90 14.10 18.18
N ASN A 551 17.60 13.05 17.76
CA ASN A 551 17.53 11.74 18.39
C ASN A 551 18.57 11.52 19.52
N GLY A 552 19.44 12.50 19.79
CA GLY A 552 20.45 12.40 20.85
C GLY A 552 21.55 11.36 20.57
N VAL A 553 21.84 11.07 19.30
CA VAL A 553 22.83 10.07 18.89
C VAL A 553 23.98 10.69 18.09
N ARG A 554 25.17 10.08 18.14
CA ARG A 554 26.27 10.44 17.24
C ARG A 554 25.97 9.87 15.86
N ALA A 555 25.94 10.71 14.84
CA ALA A 555 25.67 10.29 13.47
C ALA A 555 26.65 10.95 12.49
N ALA A 556 26.99 10.23 11.42
CA ALA A 556 27.86 10.72 10.35
C ALA A 556 27.36 10.31 8.97
N TYR A 557 27.69 11.11 7.98
CA TYR A 557 27.44 10.82 6.57
C TYR A 557 28.69 10.22 5.92
N LYS A 558 28.50 9.22 5.05
CA LYS A 558 29.56 8.68 4.20
C LYS A 558 29.07 8.52 2.77
N GLU A 559 29.76 9.15 1.84
CA GLU A 559 29.60 8.85 0.43
C GLU A 559 30.22 7.47 0.11
N ILE A 560 29.48 6.65 -0.61
CA ILE A 560 29.88 5.31 -1.08
C ILE A 560 29.69 5.20 -2.59
N SER A 561 30.32 4.23 -3.23
CA SER A 561 30.13 4.03 -4.67
C SER A 561 28.71 3.50 -4.98
N ARG A 562 28.28 3.68 -6.24
CA ARG A 562 27.05 3.04 -6.74
C ARG A 562 27.07 1.52 -6.54
N ASP A 563 28.19 0.88 -6.87
CA ASP A 563 28.35 -0.58 -6.73
C ASP A 563 28.20 -1.03 -5.27
N GLU A 564 28.76 -0.28 -4.32
CA GLU A 564 28.63 -0.57 -2.88
C GLU A 564 27.17 -0.42 -2.42
N LEU A 565 26.47 0.62 -2.88
CA LEU A 565 25.07 0.84 -2.51
C LEU A 565 24.16 -0.29 -3.02
N PHE A 566 24.35 -0.73 -4.27
CA PHE A 566 23.49 -1.72 -4.91
C PHE A 566 24.00 -3.17 -4.78
N GLU A 567 25.04 -3.43 -3.97
CA GLU A 567 25.52 -4.78 -3.71
C GLU A 567 24.38 -5.69 -3.19
N GLY A 568 24.12 -6.80 -3.90
CA GLY A 568 23.07 -7.76 -3.53
C GLY A 568 21.63 -7.31 -3.88
N VAL A 569 21.47 -6.21 -4.62
CA VAL A 569 20.16 -5.74 -5.12
C VAL A 569 19.92 -6.31 -6.53
N PRO A 570 18.68 -6.74 -6.88
CA PRO A 570 18.37 -7.25 -8.22
C PRO A 570 18.79 -6.29 -9.34
N GLU A 571 19.26 -6.82 -10.47
CA GLU A 571 19.85 -6.03 -11.57
C GLU A 571 18.88 -4.97 -12.11
N ASP A 572 17.65 -5.38 -12.46
CA ASP A 572 16.63 -4.45 -12.99
C ASP A 572 16.34 -3.29 -12.03
N PHE A 573 16.25 -3.58 -10.72
CA PHE A 573 16.02 -2.56 -9.71
C PHE A 573 17.25 -1.65 -9.53
N SER A 574 18.45 -2.23 -9.54
CA SER A 574 19.72 -1.50 -9.41
C SER A 574 20.00 -0.60 -10.62
N LYS A 575 19.58 -1.03 -11.80
CA LYS A 575 19.65 -0.24 -13.03
C LYS A 575 18.70 0.94 -12.97
N GLU A 576 17.42 0.71 -12.70
CA GLU A 576 16.37 1.74 -12.62
C GLU A 576 16.66 2.80 -11.55
N ILE A 577 16.90 2.38 -10.30
CA ILE A 577 17.13 3.32 -9.19
C ILE A 577 18.51 3.95 -9.28
N GLY A 578 19.54 3.18 -9.65
CA GLY A 578 20.88 3.73 -9.77
C GLY A 578 20.98 4.75 -10.91
N ASP A 579 20.41 4.47 -12.09
CA ASP A 579 20.37 5.44 -13.19
C ASP A 579 19.51 6.65 -12.81
N GLY A 580 18.45 6.43 -12.03
CA GLY A 580 17.64 7.49 -11.44
C GLY A 580 18.45 8.41 -10.52
N PHE A 581 19.26 7.85 -9.61
CA PHE A 581 20.14 8.66 -8.76
C PHE A 581 21.20 9.40 -9.56
N ASP A 582 21.87 8.74 -10.50
CA ASP A 582 22.91 9.38 -11.30
C ASP A 582 22.32 10.52 -12.17
N TYR A 583 21.18 10.28 -12.82
CA TYR A 583 20.42 11.32 -13.53
C TYR A 583 20.08 12.49 -12.61
N PHE A 584 19.58 12.16 -11.41
CA PHE A 584 19.15 13.13 -10.45
C PHE A 584 20.31 13.99 -9.91
N HIS A 585 21.50 13.41 -9.72
CA HIS A 585 22.70 14.16 -9.31
C HIS A 585 23.26 15.05 -10.44
N GLU A 586 23.19 14.60 -11.69
CA GLU A 586 23.75 15.34 -12.83
C GLU A 586 22.80 16.41 -13.39
N PHE A 587 21.49 16.15 -13.40
CA PHE A 587 20.49 17.00 -14.05
C PHE A 587 19.46 17.60 -13.09
N GLY A 588 19.47 17.22 -11.80
CA GLY A 588 18.47 17.61 -10.82
C GLY A 588 17.11 16.94 -11.03
N LEU A 589 16.17 17.17 -10.10
CA LEU A 589 14.84 16.53 -10.11
C LEU A 589 14.03 16.88 -11.37
N THR A 590 14.21 18.09 -11.87
CA THR A 590 13.43 18.66 -12.98
C THR A 590 14.10 18.44 -14.34
N GLY A 591 15.33 17.93 -14.37
CA GLY A 591 16.14 17.88 -15.59
C GLY A 591 16.57 19.24 -16.13
N GLY A 592 16.40 20.31 -15.35
CA GLY A 592 16.62 21.69 -15.79
C GLY A 592 15.47 22.28 -16.61
N ASP A 593 14.26 21.70 -16.55
CA ASP A 593 13.10 22.22 -17.27
C ASP A 593 12.69 23.62 -16.78
N PRO A 594 12.83 24.67 -17.63
CA PRO A 594 12.51 26.04 -17.22
C PRO A 594 11.00 26.30 -17.07
N ALA A 595 10.15 25.37 -17.51
CA ALA A 595 8.70 25.47 -17.35
C ALA A 595 8.24 25.10 -15.93
N ILE A 596 9.09 24.44 -15.13
CA ILE A 596 8.78 24.07 -13.76
C ILE A 596 9.03 25.26 -12.83
N LEU A 597 7.99 25.64 -12.11
CA LEU A 597 8.00 26.74 -11.15
C LEU A 597 8.43 26.23 -9.77
N HIS A 598 9.34 26.99 -9.15
CA HIS A 598 9.73 26.82 -7.76
C HIS A 598 8.76 27.57 -6.83
N ALA A 599 8.79 27.23 -5.54
CA ALA A 599 7.84 27.75 -4.55
C ALA A 599 7.81 29.29 -4.47
N ASP A 600 8.95 29.95 -4.65
CA ASP A 600 9.11 31.41 -4.68
C ASP A 600 8.48 32.08 -5.92
N GLN A 601 8.28 31.31 -7.00
CA GLN A 601 7.70 31.77 -8.27
C GLN A 601 6.17 31.62 -8.32
N LEU A 602 5.55 30.95 -7.35
CA LEU A 602 4.11 30.65 -7.39
C LEU A 602 3.22 31.84 -7.06
N GLY A 603 3.76 32.88 -6.40
CA GLY A 603 2.97 34.00 -5.89
C GLY A 603 1.97 33.62 -4.78
N VAL A 604 1.98 32.36 -4.33
CA VAL A 604 1.20 31.83 -3.21
C VAL A 604 2.13 31.09 -2.26
N LYS A 605 1.97 31.30 -0.97
CA LYS A 605 2.75 30.58 0.05
C LYS A 605 2.15 29.20 0.27
N VAL A 606 2.93 28.16 0.02
CA VAL A 606 2.58 26.78 0.38
C VAL A 606 3.19 26.48 1.74
N PRO A 607 2.38 26.15 2.77
CA PRO A 607 2.93 25.68 4.03
C PRO A 607 3.60 24.33 3.82
N VAL A 608 4.80 24.17 4.37
CA VAL A 608 5.62 22.97 4.25
C VAL A 608 6.20 22.60 5.61
N THR A 609 6.42 21.30 5.80
CA THR A 609 7.00 20.71 7.00
C THR A 609 8.53 20.72 6.90
N SER A 610 9.22 21.26 7.90
CA SER A 610 10.69 21.20 7.95
C SER A 610 11.19 19.77 8.19
N MET A 611 12.42 19.46 7.76
CA MET A 611 13.07 18.18 8.02
C MET A 611 13.25 17.92 9.52
N GLU A 612 13.54 18.94 10.32
CA GLU A 612 13.61 18.81 11.78
C GLU A 612 12.26 18.44 12.39
N GLU A 613 11.16 19.04 11.90
CA GLU A 613 9.81 18.68 12.35
C GLU A 613 9.44 17.25 11.94
N TYR A 614 9.74 16.85 10.70
CA TYR A 614 9.57 15.48 10.25
C TYR A 614 10.33 14.51 11.15
N ILE A 615 11.65 14.70 11.31
CA ILE A 615 12.52 13.84 12.10
C ILE A 615 12.00 13.74 13.55
N ARG A 616 11.59 14.85 14.17
CA ARG A 616 11.05 14.83 15.54
C ARG A 616 9.75 14.03 15.67
N SER A 617 8.94 14.03 14.62
CA SER A 617 7.63 13.38 14.62
C SER A 617 7.62 11.94 14.10
N GLU A 618 8.75 11.48 13.56
CA GLU A 618 8.91 10.16 12.97
C GLU A 618 9.27 9.13 14.05
N ASP A 619 8.79 7.89 13.88
CA ASP A 619 9.10 6.79 14.78
C ASP A 619 10.40 6.11 14.33
N TRP A 620 11.48 6.43 15.04
CA TRP A 620 12.82 5.89 14.79
C TRP A 620 13.12 4.59 15.53
N SER A 621 12.15 3.97 16.22
CA SER A 621 12.38 2.75 17.01
C SER A 621 12.88 1.55 16.18
N ALA A 622 12.60 1.52 14.88
CA ALA A 622 13.14 0.50 13.97
C ALA A 622 14.63 0.68 13.66
N VAL A 623 15.17 1.89 13.88
CA VAL A 623 16.55 2.29 13.53
C VAL A 623 17.40 2.42 14.79
N ILE A 624 16.87 3.08 15.81
CA ILE A 624 17.57 3.37 17.06
C ILE A 624 17.38 2.19 18.02
N GLN A 625 18.49 1.59 18.46
CA GLN A 625 18.54 0.37 19.28
C GLN A 625 19.05 0.64 20.68
#